data_AF-A0A7W7ZHU9-F1
#
_entry.id   AF-A0A7W7ZHU9-F1
#
_cell.length_a   1.000
_cell.length_b   1.000
_cell.length_c   1.000
_cell.angle_alpha   90.00
_cell.angle_beta   90.00
_cell.angle_gamma   90.00
#
_symmetry.space_group_name_H-M   'P 1'
#
loop_
_entity.id
_entity.type
_entity.pdbx_description
1 polymer ?
#
loop_
_entity_poly.entity_id
_entity_poly.type
_entity_poly.pdbx_seq_one_letter_code
_entity_poly.pdbx_strand_id
1 'polypeptide(L)'
;MLSQVNGRKSVDGQLIVGISEHVSYWNHLAWKDPFSSDLYTGRQNDYGSHFALDSVYTTQMVVVRREQFFGSDGRALQAALKTELERKQILLRIDSAELRDKSVIFIYTASDIPAKG
;
A
#
# COMPACT_ATOMS: atom_id res chain seq x y z
N MET A 1 -11.01 -7.90 3.16
CA MET A 1 -9.80 -8.07 3.99
C MET A 1 -9.12 -6.75 4.29
N LEU A 2 -8.93 -5.85 3.31
CA LEU A 2 -8.33 -4.53 3.55
C LEU A 2 -8.97 -3.76 4.72
N SER A 3 -10.31 -3.69 4.77
CA SER A 3 -11.05 -3.05 5.86
C SER A 3 -10.83 -3.67 7.24
N GLN A 4 -10.38 -4.93 7.30
CA GLN A 4 -10.10 -5.61 8.56
C GLN A 4 -8.75 -5.20 9.14
N VAL A 5 -7.81 -4.71 8.33
CA VAL A 5 -6.45 -4.38 8.78
C VAL A 5 -6.15 -2.88 8.74
N ASN A 6 -6.83 -2.12 7.88
CA ASN A 6 -6.62 -0.68 7.77
C ASN A 6 -6.89 0.04 9.09
N GLY A 7 -5.98 0.92 9.49
CA GLY A 7 -6.07 1.71 10.73
C GLY A 7 -5.69 0.93 12.00
N ARG A 8 -5.40 -0.37 11.91
CA ARG A 8 -4.88 -1.13 13.05
C ARG A 8 -3.41 -0.79 13.29
N LYS A 9 -2.99 -0.93 14.54
CA LYS A 9 -1.57 -0.91 14.91
C LYS A 9 -1.05 -2.33 15.07
N SER A 10 0.20 -2.56 14.70
CA SER A 10 0.92 -3.79 15.05
C SER A 10 1.14 -3.89 16.56
N VAL A 11 1.68 -5.03 17.02
CA VAL A 11 2.09 -5.21 18.42
C VAL A 11 3.11 -4.14 18.85
N ASP A 12 4.00 -3.74 17.94
CA ASP A 12 5.01 -2.70 18.17
C ASP A 12 4.49 -1.27 17.89
N GLY A 13 3.17 -1.11 17.71
CA GLY A 13 2.53 0.20 17.54
C GLY A 13 2.60 0.79 16.13
N GLN A 14 3.12 0.06 15.14
CA GLN A 14 3.22 0.53 13.75
C GLN A 14 1.84 0.56 13.10
N LEU A 15 1.46 1.70 12.49
CA LEU A 15 0.16 1.87 11.84
C LEU A 15 0.11 1.15 10.49
N ILE A 16 -0.92 0.32 10.28
CA ILE A 16 -1.22 -0.29 8.99
C ILE A 16 -2.13 0.66 8.21
N VAL A 17 -1.64 1.17 7.08
CA VAL A 17 -2.41 2.03 6.16
C VAL A 17 -2.83 1.22 4.94
N GLY A 18 -4.12 0.89 4.87
CA GLY A 18 -4.73 0.24 3.72
C GLY A 18 -5.23 1.26 2.70
N ILE A 19 -4.88 1.04 1.43
CA ILE A 19 -5.32 1.88 0.30
C ILE A 19 -6.11 0.98 -0.66
N SER A 20 -7.29 1.44 -1.08
CA SER A 20 -8.08 0.80 -2.14
C SER A 20 -7.89 1.57 -3.44
N GLU A 21 -7.58 0.85 -4.51
CA GLU A 21 -7.34 1.44 -5.82
C GLU A 21 -8.16 0.72 -6.88
N HIS A 22 -9.03 1.49 -7.53
CA HIS A 22 -9.98 0.97 -8.48
C HIS A 22 -9.38 1.08 -9.88
N VAL A 23 -9.08 -0.05 -10.49
CA VAL A 23 -8.51 -0.09 -11.85
C VAL A 23 -9.58 0.27 -12.87
N SER A 24 -9.16 0.97 -13.92
CA SER A 24 -10.03 1.46 -14.99
C SER A 24 -10.27 0.45 -16.10
N TYR A 25 -9.45 -0.61 -16.20
CA TYR A 25 -9.56 -1.54 -17.34
C TYR A 25 -10.84 -2.37 -17.33
N TRP A 26 -11.69 -2.30 -16.30
CA TRP A 26 -13.05 -2.89 -16.32
C TRP A 26 -14.11 -2.00 -16.96
N ASN A 27 -13.84 -0.70 -17.17
CA ASN A 27 -14.82 0.29 -17.62
C ASN A 27 -15.35 0.08 -19.05
N HIS A 28 -14.81 -0.88 -19.79
CA HIS A 28 -15.31 -1.26 -21.12
C HIS A 28 -16.53 -2.18 -21.03
N LEU A 29 -16.76 -2.81 -19.87
CA LEU A 29 -18.04 -3.41 -19.55
C LEU A 29 -19.04 -2.28 -19.31
N ALA A 30 -20.33 -2.44 -19.62
CA ALA A 30 -21.36 -1.39 -19.71
C ALA A 30 -21.56 -0.46 -18.48
N TRP A 31 -20.71 -0.55 -17.47
CA TRP A 31 -20.62 0.30 -16.30
C TRP A 31 -19.20 0.84 -16.11
N LYS A 32 -19.08 2.15 -15.90
CA LYS A 32 -17.82 2.84 -15.55
C LYS A 32 -17.79 3.12 -14.05
N ASP A 33 -16.74 2.64 -13.38
CA ASP A 33 -16.55 2.90 -11.95
C ASP A 33 -16.10 4.35 -11.74
N PRO A 34 -16.87 5.20 -11.02
CA PRO A 34 -16.50 6.59 -10.77
C PRO A 34 -15.25 6.74 -9.87
N PHE A 35 -14.86 5.70 -9.14
CA PHE A 35 -13.66 5.70 -8.31
C PHE A 35 -12.43 5.18 -9.06
N SER A 36 -12.61 4.67 -10.28
CA SER A 36 -11.52 4.15 -11.07
C SER A 36 -10.63 5.24 -11.66
N SER A 37 -9.36 4.92 -11.86
CA SER A 37 -8.38 5.80 -12.49
C SER A 37 -7.35 5.01 -13.29
N ASP A 38 -6.96 5.55 -14.45
CA ASP A 38 -5.86 4.99 -15.24
C ASP A 38 -4.52 5.05 -14.50
N LEU A 39 -4.37 5.97 -13.53
CA LEU A 39 -3.20 6.02 -12.64
C LEU A 39 -3.08 4.75 -11.79
N TYR A 40 -4.21 4.21 -11.32
CA TYR A 40 -4.25 2.99 -10.51
C TYR A 40 -3.98 1.76 -11.37
N THR A 41 -4.54 1.73 -12.59
CA THR A 41 -4.19 0.71 -13.60
C THR A 41 -2.71 0.73 -13.92
N GLY A 42 -2.13 1.91 -14.14
CA GLY A 42 -0.70 2.08 -14.39
C GLY A 42 0.15 1.54 -13.24
N ARG A 43 -0.17 1.91 -11.99
CA ARG A 43 0.54 1.40 -10.82
C ARG A 43 0.42 -0.12 -10.66
N GLN A 44 -0.73 -0.70 -11.01
CA GLN A 44 -0.89 -2.15 -11.00
C GLN A 44 -0.02 -2.84 -12.07
N ASN A 45 0.06 -2.27 -13.27
CA ASN A 45 0.94 -2.78 -14.33
C ASN A 45 2.43 -2.70 -13.94
N ASP A 46 2.82 -1.66 -13.21
CA ASP A 46 4.17 -1.56 -12.64
C ASP A 46 4.44 -2.70 -11.64
N TYR A 47 3.46 -3.05 -10.81
CA TYR A 47 3.55 -4.23 -9.94
C TYR A 47 3.58 -5.54 -10.74
N GLY A 48 2.77 -5.67 -11.80
CA GLY A 48 2.81 -6.83 -12.69
C GLY A 48 4.20 -7.06 -13.26
N SER A 49 4.84 -6.00 -13.76
CA SER A 49 6.22 -6.04 -14.25
C SER A 49 7.22 -6.34 -13.13
N HIS A 50 7.07 -5.68 -11.98
CA HIS A 50 7.97 -5.86 -10.83
C HIS A 50 7.97 -7.28 -10.27
N PHE A 51 6.81 -7.93 -10.23
CA PHE A 51 6.64 -9.29 -9.72
C PHE A 51 6.71 -10.36 -10.82
N ALA A 52 7.03 -9.97 -12.07
CA ALA A 52 7.08 -10.86 -13.22
C ALA A 52 5.81 -11.72 -13.39
N LEU A 53 4.64 -11.08 -13.26
CA LEU A 53 3.35 -11.75 -13.44
C LEU A 53 3.01 -11.88 -14.92
N ASP A 54 2.43 -13.01 -15.32
CA ASP A 54 1.94 -13.21 -16.68
C ASP A 54 0.83 -12.21 -17.05
N SER A 55 0.03 -11.79 -16.06
CA SER A 55 -1.00 -10.74 -16.21
C SER A 55 -1.37 -10.11 -14.87
N VAL A 56 -1.88 -8.88 -14.92
CA VAL A 56 -2.51 -8.23 -13.76
C VAL A 56 -3.93 -8.77 -13.55
N TYR A 57 -4.39 -8.76 -12.30
CA TYR A 57 -5.68 -9.33 -11.93
C TYR A 57 -6.33 -8.55 -10.79
N THR A 58 -7.65 -8.70 -10.62
CA THR A 58 -8.38 -8.16 -9.46
C THR A 58 -9.12 -9.27 -8.72
N THR A 59 -9.17 -9.28 -7.39
CA THR A 59 -8.51 -8.34 -6.47
C THR A 59 -7.07 -8.75 -6.20
N GLN A 60 -6.12 -7.84 -6.42
CA GLN A 60 -4.71 -8.01 -6.06
C GLN A 60 -4.40 -7.18 -4.82
N MET A 61 -3.67 -7.76 -3.88
CA MET A 61 -3.10 -7.07 -2.73
C MET A 61 -1.59 -7.02 -2.88
N VAL A 62 -0.99 -5.88 -2.53
CA VAL A 62 0.47 -5.67 -2.53
C VAL A 62 0.87 -5.08 -1.18
N VAL A 63 1.90 -5.66 -0.55
CA VAL A 63 2.43 -5.21 0.74
C VAL A 63 3.83 -4.63 0.53
N VAL A 64 3.99 -3.32 0.77
CA VAL A 64 5.27 -2.55 0.68
C VAL A 64 6.09 -2.86 -0.59
N ARG A 65 5.43 -3.13 -1.73
CA ARG A 65 6.06 -3.53 -3.01
C ARG A 65 7.00 -4.76 -2.87
N ARG A 66 6.76 -5.66 -1.92
CA ARG A 66 7.60 -6.85 -1.72
C ARG A 66 6.86 -8.16 -1.94
N GLU A 67 5.59 -8.18 -1.59
CA GLU A 67 4.74 -9.37 -1.74
C GLU A 67 3.42 -9.00 -2.40
N GLN A 68 2.89 -9.91 -3.21
CA GLN A 68 1.60 -9.77 -3.87
C GLN A 68 0.81 -11.08 -3.83
N PHE A 69 -0.51 -10.99 -3.68
CA PHE A 69 -1.41 -12.14 -3.58
C PHE A 69 -2.87 -11.73 -3.84
N PHE A 70 -3.77 -12.70 -3.96
CA PHE A 70 -5.21 -12.44 -4.08
C PHE A 70 -5.76 -11.75 -2.83
N GLY A 71 -6.55 -10.70 -3.01
CA GLY A 71 -7.11 -9.91 -1.90
C GLY A 71 -8.04 -10.69 -0.95
N SER A 72 -8.42 -11.91 -1.32
CA SER A 72 -9.17 -12.87 -0.51
C SER A 72 -8.29 -13.83 0.31
N ASP A 73 -6.96 -13.82 0.16
CA ASP A 73 -6.06 -14.67 0.92
C ASP A 73 -5.63 -13.99 2.24
N GLY A 74 -6.40 -14.28 3.29
CA GLY A 74 -6.15 -13.72 4.61
C GLY A 74 -4.90 -14.29 5.28
N ARG A 75 -4.51 -15.53 4.92
CA ARG A 75 -3.31 -16.16 5.46
C ARG A 75 -2.07 -15.51 4.87
N ALA A 76 -2.06 -15.29 3.55
CA ALA A 76 -0.99 -14.55 2.88
C ALA A 76 -0.85 -13.13 3.44
N LEU A 77 -1.96 -12.43 3.69
CA LEU A 77 -1.92 -11.10 4.32
C LEU A 77 -1.26 -11.12 5.70
N GLN A 78 -1.65 -12.05 6.59
CA GLN A 78 -1.04 -12.13 7.92
C GLN A 78 0.45 -12.50 7.85
N ALA A 79 0.83 -13.39 6.93
CA ALA A 79 2.22 -13.76 6.73
C ALA A 79 3.05 -12.57 6.24
N ALA A 80 2.61 -11.88 5.18
CA ALA A 80 3.28 -10.71 4.62
C ALA A 80 3.44 -9.58 5.64
N LEU A 81 2.38 -9.28 6.42
CA LEU A 81 2.45 -8.28 7.48
C LEU A 81 3.46 -8.66 8.56
N LYS A 82 3.47 -9.92 9.00
CA LYS A 82 4.44 -10.39 9.99
C LYS A 82 5.87 -10.22 9.47
N THR A 83 6.12 -10.67 8.24
CA THR A 83 7.44 -10.56 7.60
C THR A 83 7.89 -9.11 7.49
N GLU A 84 7.01 -8.19 7.06
CA GLU A 84 7.37 -6.77 6.93
C GLU A 84 7.61 -6.09 8.28
N LEU A 85 6.84 -6.42 9.32
CA LEU A 85 7.03 -5.85 10.65
C LEU A 85 8.35 -6.26 11.30
N GLU A 86 8.88 -7.44 10.94
CA GLU A 86 10.17 -7.94 11.42
C GLU A 86 11.38 -7.35 10.66
N ARG A 87 11.16 -6.64 9.54
CA ARG A 87 12.25 -6.05 8.76
C ARG A 87 12.78 -4.78 9.41
N LYS A 88 14.10 -4.63 9.40
CA LYS A 88 14.75 -3.34 9.67
C LYS A 88 14.41 -2.37 8.55
N GLN A 89 13.70 -1.31 8.91
CA GLN A 89 13.28 -0.24 8.01
C GLN A 89 13.60 1.11 8.65
N ILE A 90 13.79 2.13 7.82
CA ILE A 90 13.86 3.51 8.32
C ILE A 90 12.50 3.80 8.94
N LEU A 91 12.49 4.12 10.23
CA LEU A 91 11.27 4.46 10.92
C LEU A 91 10.95 5.93 10.63
N LEU A 92 9.86 6.16 9.89
CA LEU A 92 9.30 7.49 9.68
C LEU A 92 8.14 7.72 10.65
N ARG A 93 8.24 8.78 11.44
CA ARG A 93 7.17 9.23 12.33
C ARG A 93 6.77 10.65 11.94
N ILE A 94 5.49 10.84 11.61
CA ILE A 94 4.91 12.17 11.43
C ILE A 94 4.69 12.76 12.84
N ASP A 95 5.42 13.83 13.14
CA ASP A 95 5.33 14.58 14.40
C ASP A 95 4.09 15.48 14.43
N SER A 96 3.88 16.21 13.34
CA SER A 96 2.72 17.08 13.17
C SER A 96 2.36 17.21 11.68
N ALA A 97 1.10 17.55 11.43
CA ALA A 97 0.59 17.91 10.11
C ALA A 97 -0.29 19.16 10.26
N GLU A 98 0.08 20.26 9.61
CA GLU A 98 -0.65 21.53 9.66
C GLU A 98 -1.15 21.91 8.26
N LEU A 99 -2.45 22.18 8.14
CA LEU A 99 -3.02 22.79 6.95
C LEU A 99 -2.79 24.31 7.02
N ARG A 100 -2.06 24.87 6.05
CA ARG A 100 -1.86 26.30 5.86
C ARG A 100 -2.25 26.69 4.44
N ASP A 101 -3.32 27.47 4.32
CA ASP A 101 -3.96 27.82 3.06
C ASP A 101 -4.25 26.58 2.19
N LYS A 102 -3.52 26.41 1.09
CA LYS A 102 -3.62 25.30 0.13
C LYS A 102 -2.48 24.28 0.27
N SER A 103 -1.74 24.33 1.38
CA SER A 103 -0.58 23.49 1.66
C SER A 103 -0.78 22.68 2.93
N VAL A 104 -0.30 21.44 2.96
CA VAL A 104 -0.14 20.66 4.19
C VAL A 104 1.34 20.58 4.51
N ILE A 105 1.72 21.02 5.70
CA ILE A 105 3.10 20.99 6.20
C ILE A 105 3.21 19.79 7.14
N PHE A 106 4.15 18.89 6.86
CA PHE A 106 4.48 17.77 7.74
C PHE A 106 5.80 18.05 8.44
N ILE A 107 5.81 17.97 9.77
CA ILE A 107 7.05 17.79 10.54
C ILE A 107 7.20 16.29 10.78
N TYR A 108 8.37 15.74 10.48
CA TYR A 108 8.61 14.31 10.62
C TYR A 108 10.01 14.02 11.15
N THR A 109 10.12 12.89 11.84
CA THR A 109 11.39 12.31 12.30
C THR A 109 11.66 11.03 11.51
N ALA A 110 12.88 10.89 11.00
CA ALA A 110 13.38 9.65 10.42
C ALA A 110 14.47 9.09 11.33
N SER A 111 14.30 7.85 11.82
CA SER A 111 15.30 7.13 12.62
C SER A 111 15.72 5.83 11.94
N ASP A 112 16.74 5.18 12.49
CA ASP A 112 17.31 3.93 11.95
C ASP A 112 17.83 4.08 10.51
N ILE A 113 18.29 5.28 10.18
CA ILE A 113 18.91 5.60 8.90
C ILE A 113 20.25 4.84 8.81
N PRO A 114 20.45 3.99 7.80
CA PRO A 114 21.75 3.33 7.60
C PRO A 114 22.86 4.37 7.45
N ALA A 115 24.01 4.12 8.08
CA ALA A 115 25.18 4.96 7.85
C ALA A 115 25.50 4.99 6.34
N LYS A 116 25.83 6.18 5.82
CA LYS A 116 26.38 6.28 4.47
C LYS A 116 27.69 5.47 4.45
N GLY A 117 27.72 4.39 3.67
CA GLY A 117 28.95 3.69 3.31
C GLY A 117 29.85 4.53 2.43
#